data_AF-A0A6L3ETX7-F1
#
_entry.id   AF-A0A6L3ETX7-F1
#
_cell.length_a   1.000
_cell.length_b   1.000
_cell.length_c   1.000
_cell.angle_alpha   90.00
_cell.angle_beta   90.00
_cell.angle_gamma   90.00
#
_symmetry.space_group_name_H-M   'P 1'
#
loop_
_entity.id
_entity.type
_entity.pdbx_description
1 polymer ?
#
loop_
_entity_poly.entity_id
_entity_poly.type
_entity_poly.pdbx_seq_one_letter_code
_entity_poly.pdbx_strand_id
1 'polypeptide(L)' 'MSNTLDLVDQLVAAEQVSDALAQWDHDQTAAGKRLVVLGEQMEQAWIWDAADFSQMEAKETEQWFKTAVTFPEEFSYQE' A
#
# COMPACT_ATOMS: atom_id res chain seq x y z
N MET A 1 6.76 8.15 -0.04
CA MET A 1 7.44 7.33 0.98
C MET A 1 8.69 6.74 0.35
N SER A 2 9.87 6.96 0.94
CA SER A 2 11.13 6.42 0.43
C SER A 2 11.91 5.90 1.62
N ASN A 3 12.09 4.58 1.68
CA ASN A 3 12.71 3.87 2.79
C ASN A 3 14.00 4.55 3.33
N THR A 4 14.85 5.03 2.42
CA THR A 4 16.10 5.73 2.76
C THR A 4 15.87 7.16 3.25
N LEU A 5 14.92 7.90 2.69
CA LEU A 5 14.61 9.26 3.14
C LEU A 5 13.93 9.23 4.52
N ASP A 6 12.99 8.30 4.70
CA ASP A 6 12.29 8.09 5.96
C ASP A 6 13.30 7.73 7.08
N LEU A 7 14.32 6.93 6.77
CA LEU A 7 15.40 6.63 7.72
C LEU A 7 16.21 7.87 8.09
N VAL A 8 16.60 8.67 7.08
CA VAL A 8 17.38 9.88 7.30
C VAL A 8 16.60 10.88 8.16
N ASP A 9 15.33 11.09 7.88
CA ASP A 9 14.47 12.01 8.64
C ASP A 9 14.36 11.57 10.11
N GLN A 10 14.17 10.27 10.36
CA GLN A 10 14.10 9.74 11.72
C GLN A 10 15.44 9.81 12.47
N LEU A 11 16.57 9.58 11.78
CA LEU A 11 17.91 9.73 12.35
C LEU A 11 18.22 11.19 12.70
N VAL A 12 17.76 12.15 11.90
CA VAL A 12 17.96 13.59 12.16
C VAL A 12 17.09 14.06 13.33
N ALA A 13 15.89 13.50 13.50
CA ALA A 13 14.95 13.91 14.54
C ALA A 13 15.23 13.32 15.93
N ALA A 14 15.90 12.15 16.00
CA ALA A 14 16.10 11.46 17.27
C ALA A 14 17.39 11.89 18.00
N GLU A 15 17.31 11.97 19.33
CA GLU A 15 18.50 12.16 20.18
C GLU A 15 19.36 10.90 20.26
N GLN A 16 18.74 9.72 20.12
CA GLN A 16 19.40 8.42 20.18
C GLN A 16 19.18 7.64 18.88
N VAL A 17 20.28 7.16 18.30
CA VAL A 17 20.25 6.34 17.07
C VAL A 17 19.43 5.06 17.26
N SER A 18 19.48 4.44 18.44
CA SER A 18 18.69 3.23 18.73
C SER A 18 17.19 3.47 18.59
N ASP A 19 16.73 4.64 19.04
CA ASP A 19 15.30 4.97 19.06
C ASP A 19 14.82 5.26 17.64
N ALA A 20 15.63 5.98 16.84
CA ALA A 20 15.38 6.18 15.41
C ALA A 20 15.29 4.86 14.64
N LEU A 21 16.23 3.93 14.87
CA LEU A 21 16.24 2.65 14.17
C LEU A 21 15.04 1.77 14.56
N ALA A 22 14.64 1.77 15.83
CA ALA A 22 13.47 1.03 16.29
C ALA A 22 12.17 1.58 15.69
N GLN A 23 12.04 2.90 15.63
CA GLN A 23 10.89 3.55 15.01
C GLN A 23 10.83 3.26 13.50
N TRP A 24 11.98 3.33 12.81
CA TRP A 24 12.05 3.10 11.38
C TRP A 24 11.73 1.65 11.03
N ASP A 25 12.26 0.68 11.79
CA ASP A 25 11.97 -0.74 11.61
C ASP A 25 10.48 -1.04 11.77
N HIS A 26 9.87 -0.48 12.82
CA HIS A 26 8.43 -0.60 13.05
C HIS A 26 7.62 -0.09 11.85
N ASP A 27 7.93 1.12 11.37
CA ASP A 27 7.17 1.78 10.31
C ASP A 27 7.35 1.08 8.95
N GLN A 28 8.58 0.70 8.60
CA GLN A 28 8.85 -0.03 7.35
C GLN A 28 8.26 -1.45 7.39
N THR A 29 8.28 -2.11 8.55
CA THR A 29 7.63 -3.42 8.71
C THR A 29 6.11 -3.31 8.55
N ALA A 30 5.49 -2.27 9.13
CA ALA A 30 4.07 -2.03 8.97
C ALA A 30 3.70 -1.74 7.50
N ALA A 31 4.46 -0.88 6.83
CA ALA A 31 4.29 -0.59 5.41
C ALA A 31 4.45 -1.84 4.53
N GLY A 32 5.48 -2.65 4.79
CA GLY A 32 5.72 -3.92 4.08
C GLY A 32 4.56 -4.91 4.23
N LYS A 33 4.02 -5.07 5.45
CA LYS A 33 2.85 -5.93 5.69
C LYS A 33 1.62 -5.46 4.92
N ARG A 34 1.38 -4.13 4.86
CA ARG A 34 0.26 -3.56 4.09
C ARG A 34 0.41 -3.81 2.59
N LEU A 35 1.64 -3.75 2.06
CA LEU A 35 1.90 -4.07 0.66
C LEU A 35 1.63 -5.53 0.32
N VAL A 36 1.99 -6.47 1.20
CA VAL A 36 1.67 -7.89 1.03
C VAL A 36 0.16 -8.09 0.97
N VAL A 37 -0.58 -7.54 1.94
CA VAL A 37 -2.05 -7.63 2.00
C VAL A 37 -2.72 -6.98 0.78
N LEU A 38 -2.16 -5.88 0.25
CA LEU A 38 -2.63 -5.28 -1.00
C LEU A 38 -2.38 -6.22 -2.18
N GLY A 39 -1.20 -6.82 -2.27
CA GLY A 39 -0.87 -7.81 -3.32
C GLY A 39 -1.82 -9.00 -3.31
N GLU A 40 -2.13 -9.54 -2.13
CA GLU A 40 -3.10 -10.63 -1.95
C GLU A 40 -4.50 -10.23 -2.42
N GLN A 41 -4.96 -9.01 -2.11
CA GLN A 41 -6.24 -8.49 -2.61
C GLN A 41 -6.24 -8.36 -4.14
N MET A 42 -5.15 -7.85 -4.74
CA MET A 42 -5.02 -7.71 -6.19
C MET A 42 -5.03 -9.09 -6.86
N GLU A 43 -4.29 -10.05 -6.31
CA GLU A 43 -4.28 -11.43 -6.81
C GLU A 43 -5.70 -12.03 -6.78
N GLN A 44 -6.39 -11.90 -5.65
CA GLN A 44 -7.75 -12.39 -5.51
C GLN A 44 -8.69 -11.74 -6.52
N ALA A 45 -8.69 -10.41 -6.62
CA ALA A 45 -9.62 -9.70 -7.46
C ALA A 45 -9.34 -9.86 -8.97
N TRP A 46 -8.09 -10.02 -9.38
CA TRP A 46 -7.71 -9.95 -10.80
C TRP A 46 -7.34 -11.29 -11.43
N ILE A 47 -7.06 -12.31 -10.62
CA ILE A 47 -6.73 -13.66 -11.11
C ILE A 47 -7.84 -14.63 -10.74
N TRP A 48 -8.18 -14.71 -9.46
CA TRP A 48 -9.07 -15.77 -8.96
C TRP A 48 -10.55 -15.43 -9.12
N ASP A 49 -10.93 -14.19 -8.78
CA ASP A 49 -12.30 -13.66 -8.86
C ASP A 49 -12.40 -12.53 -9.90
N ALA A 50 -11.64 -12.66 -10.99
CA ALA A 50 -11.63 -11.70 -12.09
C ALA A 50 -13.04 -11.51 -12.66
N ALA A 51 -13.44 -10.25 -12.82
CA ALA A 51 -14.72 -9.92 -13.41
C ALA A 51 -14.76 -10.29 -14.91
N ASP A 52 -15.91 -10.78 -15.37
CA ASP A 52 -16.13 -11.03 -16.80
C ASP A 52 -16.49 -9.73 -17.52
N PHE A 53 -15.46 -9.03 -17.99
CA PHE A 53 -15.61 -7.76 -18.71
C PHE A 53 -16.40 -7.88 -20.02
N SER A 54 -16.59 -9.08 -20.57
CA SER A 54 -17.39 -9.25 -21.79
C SER A 54 -18.89 -9.02 -21.56
N GLN A 55 -19.33 -9.10 -20.31
CA GLN A 55 -20.73 -8.95 -19.90
C GLN A 55 -21.01 -7.64 -19.14
N MET A 56 -19.98 -6.81 -18.92
CA MET A 56 -20.08 -5.61 -18.11
C MET A 56 -20.13 -4.35 -18.95
N GLU A 57 -20.98 -3.41 -18.54
CA GLU A 57 -20.98 -2.06 -19.08
C GLU A 57 -19.82 -1.24 -18.49
N ALA A 58 -19.47 -0.13 -19.17
CA ALA A 58 -18.37 0.73 -18.75
C ALA A 58 -18.50 1.22 -17.30
N LYS A 59 -19.72 1.56 -16.87
CA LYS A 59 -19.99 2.02 -15.49
C LYS A 59 -19.80 0.92 -14.46
N GLU A 60 -20.18 -0.31 -14.78
CA GLU A 60 -20.02 -1.47 -13.89
C GLU A 60 -18.54 -1.82 -13.75
N THR A 61 -17.80 -1.73 -14.85
CA THR A 61 -16.34 -1.92 -14.89
C THR A 61 -15.63 -0.89 -14.02
N GLU A 62 -16.02 0.38 -14.12
CA GLU A 62 -15.47 1.46 -13.29
C GLU A 62 -15.75 1.23 -11.80
N GLN A 63 -16.99 0.86 -11.45
CA GLN A 63 -17.37 0.60 -10.08
C GLN A 63 -16.63 -0.62 -9.49
N TRP A 64 -16.51 -1.69 -10.27
CA TRP A 64 -15.71 -2.85 -9.89
C TRP A 64 -14.27 -2.44 -9.63
N PHE A 65 -13.62 -1.70 -10.54
CA PHE A 65 -12.23 -1.30 -10.38
C PHE A 65 -12.00 -0.46 -9.09
N LYS A 66 -12.93 0.45 -8.77
CA LYS A 66 -12.89 1.27 -7.55
C LYS A 66 -13.05 0.50 -6.24
N THR A 67 -13.62 -0.70 -6.29
CA THR A 67 -13.98 -1.48 -5.10
C THR A 67 -13.27 -2.82 -5.01
N ALA A 68 -12.59 -3.25 -6.08
CA ALA A 68 -11.89 -4.51 -6.19
C ALA A 68 -10.77 -4.67 -5.16
N VAL A 69 -10.09 -3.58 -4.79
CA VAL A 69 -9.03 -3.57 -3.79
C VAL A 69 -9.09 -2.31 -2.93
N THR A 70 -8.66 -2.40 -1.67
CA THR A 70 -8.50 -1.22 -0.81
C THR A 70 -7.04 -0.84 -0.75
N PHE A 71 -6.70 0.32 -1.33
CA PHE A 71 -5.35 0.86 -1.24
C PHE A 71 -5.10 1.45 0.15
N PRO A 72 -3.95 1.15 0.79
CA PRO A 72 -3.58 1.86 2.01
C PRO A 72 -3.38 3.35 1.70
N GLU A 73 -3.90 4.24 2.56
CA GLU A 73 -3.90 5.70 2.34
C GLU A 73 -2.50 6.27 2.04
N GLU A 74 -1.46 5.66 2.62
CA GLU A 74 -0.04 6.01 2.48
C GLU A 74 0.52 5.84 1.06
N PHE A 75 -0.20 5.12 0.19
CA PHE A 75 0.16 4.88 -1.21
C PHE A 75 -0.77 5.58 -2.21
N SER A 76 -1.76 6.32 -1.72
CA SER A 76 -2.57 7.18 -2.59
C SER A 76 -1.69 8.34 -3.08
N TYR A 77 -1.58 8.50 -4.40
CA TYR A 77 -0.98 9.72 -4.96
C TYR A 77 -1.88 10.88 -4.56
N GLN A 78 -1.35 11.81 -3.76
CA GLN A 78 -1.96 13.14 -3.63
C GLN A 78 -1.75 13.85 -4.97
N GLU A 79 -2.86 14.19 -5.64
CA GLU A 79 -2.86 15.01 -6.86
C GLU A 79 -2.33 16.43 -6.62
#